data_AF-A0AAE0TP02-F1
#
_entry.id   AF-A0AAE0TP02-F1
#
_cell.length_a   1.000
_cell.length_b   1.000
_cell.length_c   1.000
_cell.angle_alpha   90.00
_cell.angle_beta   90.00
_cell.angle_gamma   90.00
#
_symmetry.space_group_name_H-M   'P 1'
#
loop_
_entity.id
_entity.type
_entity.pdbx_description
1 polymer ?
#
loop_
_entity_poly.entity_id
_entity_poly.type
_entity_poly.pdbx_seq_one_letter_code
_entity_poly.pdbx_strand_id
1 'polypeptide(L)'
;MAPARLLERNVRVRSRVEDEDDDDVENELPEDNLDEDDDDLGSGSEQGEGAAGDGSDLEGEDDSVNGVDVQQQISNVSFGVLRKAQETLSQKRKRGSDEIPEHDDKLEALRKRLRQIKEQKSKVSSEKQQRPARQHDDADASDDEDSDSDSAPSEDGAATKSRSSKHAPAEQTSRHQVTRKRNVIEVPKRAIRDPRFDAFNNHSLHPGNSEKAYGFLDDYQKDEIAELRTAMKKSQSEDDKVALRRKINSMENKLKAKATREREQDVVRAHRKEEREKVEQGKTPYHLKKKEIKERALVEKFKGMKGKEREKVMDKRRLKESQKEKKRMPGARRVAG
;
A
#
# COMPACT_ATOMS: atom_id res chain seq x y z
N MET A 1 -10.27 -76.02 -26.56
CA MET A 1 -8.87 -75.53 -26.69
C MET A 1 -8.84 -74.35 -27.65
N ALA A 2 -8.60 -73.14 -27.12
CA ALA A 2 -7.93 -72.03 -27.80
C ALA A 2 -7.61 -70.98 -26.70
N PRO A 3 -6.34 -70.62 -26.44
CA PRO A 3 -6.00 -69.70 -25.36
C PRO A 3 -6.15 -68.23 -25.78
N ALA A 4 -6.67 -67.40 -24.87
CA ALA A 4 -6.73 -65.95 -25.02
C ALA A 4 -5.31 -65.34 -25.03
N ARG A 5 -5.05 -64.48 -26.02
CA ARG A 5 -3.76 -63.81 -26.26
C ARG A 5 -3.47 -62.79 -25.15
N LEU A 6 -2.27 -62.84 -24.56
CA LEU A 6 -1.73 -61.79 -23.69
C LEU A 6 -1.68 -60.46 -24.46
N LEU A 7 -2.11 -59.38 -23.80
CA LEU A 7 -1.84 -58.01 -24.25
C LEU A 7 -0.34 -57.72 -24.06
N GLU A 8 0.41 -57.71 -25.15
CA GLU A 8 1.72 -57.05 -25.19
C GLU A 8 1.49 -55.54 -25.14
N ARG A 9 1.99 -54.90 -24.08
CA ARG A 9 2.04 -53.43 -23.99
C ARG A 9 3.12 -52.94 -24.95
N ASN A 10 2.72 -52.38 -26.08
CA ASN A 10 3.63 -51.68 -26.99
C ASN A 10 4.15 -50.41 -26.31
N VAL A 11 5.34 -50.50 -25.68
CA VAL A 11 6.09 -49.34 -25.22
C VAL A 11 6.69 -48.66 -26.44
N ARG A 12 6.04 -47.58 -26.91
CA ARG A 12 6.62 -46.66 -27.90
C ARG A 12 7.73 -45.87 -27.22
N VAL A 13 8.98 -46.10 -27.64
CA VAL A 13 10.11 -45.21 -27.34
C VAL A 13 9.81 -43.86 -28.00
N ARG A 14 9.73 -42.78 -27.21
CA ARG A 14 9.57 -41.42 -27.76
C ARG A 14 10.83 -41.05 -28.53
N SER A 15 10.68 -40.84 -29.84
CA SER A 15 11.67 -40.24 -30.71
C SER A 15 11.92 -38.80 -30.30
N ARG A 16 13.20 -38.44 -30.25
CA ARG A 16 13.77 -37.09 -30.16
C ARG A 16 13.07 -36.18 -31.19
N VAL A 17 12.41 -35.13 -30.70
CA VAL A 17 11.94 -34.02 -31.54
C VAL A 17 13.08 -33.01 -31.59
N GLU A 18 13.53 -32.77 -32.81
CA GLU A 18 14.28 -31.59 -33.20
C GLU A 18 13.22 -30.49 -33.37
N ASP A 19 13.28 -29.43 -32.55
CA ASP A 19 12.45 -28.25 -32.75
C ASP A 19 13.34 -27.17 -33.36
N GLU A 20 12.85 -26.69 -34.50
CA GLU A 20 13.32 -25.55 -35.29
C GLU A 20 13.00 -24.27 -34.49
N ASP A 21 14.00 -23.45 -34.21
CA ASP A 21 13.82 -22.14 -33.57
C ASP A 21 13.50 -21.08 -34.64
N ASP A 22 12.21 -20.76 -34.79
CA ASP A 22 11.73 -19.47 -35.29
C ASP A 22 10.79 -18.90 -34.22
N ASP A 23 11.20 -17.82 -33.54
CA ASP A 23 10.30 -16.77 -33.05
C ASP A 23 11.10 -15.56 -32.49
N ASP A 24 10.97 -14.44 -33.20
CA ASP A 24 11.19 -13.07 -32.75
C ASP A 24 10.25 -12.74 -31.56
N VAL A 25 10.76 -12.41 -30.36
CA VAL A 25 10.13 -11.38 -29.49
C VAL A 25 11.16 -10.68 -28.59
N GLU A 26 11.00 -9.37 -28.54
CA GLU A 26 11.79 -8.32 -27.92
C GLU A 26 11.77 -8.30 -26.37
N ASN A 27 12.93 -7.96 -25.81
CA ASN A 27 13.12 -7.02 -24.69
C ASN A 27 12.37 -7.27 -23.35
N GLU A 28 12.75 -8.32 -22.64
CA GLU A 28 12.58 -8.38 -21.19
C GLU A 28 13.87 -7.96 -20.46
N LEU A 29 13.82 -6.77 -19.84
CA LEU A 29 14.76 -6.40 -18.81
C LEU A 29 14.67 -7.44 -17.67
N PRO A 30 15.80 -7.96 -17.17
CA PRO A 30 15.77 -9.03 -16.19
C PRO A 30 15.06 -8.55 -14.92
N GLU A 31 14.00 -9.28 -14.53
CA GLU A 31 13.41 -9.18 -13.20
C GLU A 31 14.45 -9.61 -12.18
N ASP A 32 15.17 -8.61 -11.67
CA ASP A 32 16.18 -8.76 -10.64
C ASP A 32 15.48 -9.10 -9.30
N ASN A 33 15.35 -10.39 -9.00
CA ASN A 33 15.36 -10.90 -7.62
C ASN A 33 16.75 -10.60 -7.02
N LEU A 34 16.95 -9.36 -6.57
CA LEU A 34 18.21 -8.85 -6.06
C LEU A 34 18.40 -9.02 -4.54
N ASP A 35 17.55 -9.78 -3.87
CA ASP A 35 17.63 -9.97 -2.41
C ASP A 35 17.62 -11.45 -1.97
N GLU A 36 18.02 -12.38 -2.85
CA GLU A 36 18.29 -13.77 -2.47
C GLU A 36 19.81 -13.98 -2.27
N ASP A 37 20.12 -14.39 -1.04
CA ASP A 37 21.36 -14.98 -0.53
C ASP A 37 22.57 -14.06 -0.29
N ASP A 38 22.55 -13.36 0.85
CA ASP A 38 23.75 -13.01 1.62
C ASP A 38 23.93 -14.08 2.73
N ASP A 39 24.40 -15.27 2.35
CA ASP A 39 24.95 -16.24 3.30
C ASP A 39 26.30 -15.70 3.83
N ASP A 40 26.25 -14.98 4.93
CA ASP A 40 27.43 -14.52 5.67
C ASP A 40 28.01 -15.66 6.53
N LEU A 41 28.99 -16.37 5.97
CA LEU A 41 29.91 -17.21 6.74
C LEU A 41 31.08 -16.35 7.25
N GLY A 42 30.86 -15.66 8.39
CA GLY A 42 31.84 -14.77 9.02
C GLY A 42 32.25 -15.21 10.42
N SER A 43 33.22 -16.12 10.50
CA SER A 43 33.98 -16.45 11.71
C SER A 43 34.94 -15.32 12.08
N GLY A 44 34.88 -14.79 13.30
CA GLY A 44 35.81 -13.75 13.78
C GLY A 44 35.57 -13.40 15.25
N SER A 45 36.23 -14.15 16.12
CA SER A 45 36.28 -13.96 17.57
C SER A 45 37.39 -12.99 17.93
N GLU A 46 37.08 -11.88 18.62
CA GLU A 46 38.06 -11.16 19.43
C GLU A 46 37.38 -10.52 20.65
N GLN A 47 38.04 -10.72 21.79
CA GLN A 47 37.62 -10.49 23.18
C GLN A 47 37.98 -9.07 23.64
N GLY A 48 37.32 -8.61 24.72
CA GLY A 48 37.65 -7.34 25.38
C GLY A 48 36.65 -6.91 26.46
N GLU A 49 36.65 -7.61 27.60
CA GLU A 49 36.64 -7.12 29.02
C GLU A 49 36.03 -5.71 29.27
N GLY A 50 35.05 -5.46 30.14
CA GLY A 50 34.83 -5.98 31.49
C GLY A 50 35.09 -4.86 32.53
N ALA A 51 34.05 -4.10 32.94
CA ALA A 51 34.11 -3.27 34.15
C ALA A 51 32.69 -3.00 34.69
N ALA A 52 32.50 -3.35 35.96
CA ALA A 52 31.29 -3.19 36.75
C ALA A 52 31.28 -1.84 37.49
N GLY A 53 30.08 -1.44 37.90
CA GLY A 53 29.77 -0.29 38.77
C GLY A 53 28.57 0.45 38.22
N ASP A 54 27.59 0.91 38.98
CA ASP A 54 27.33 0.94 40.42
C ASP A 54 25.88 1.40 40.54
N GLY A 55 25.15 0.86 41.52
CA GLY A 55 23.74 1.17 41.72
C GLY A 55 23.57 2.56 42.31
N SER A 56 22.65 3.35 41.74
CA SER A 56 22.09 4.49 42.46
C SER A 56 20.56 4.45 42.37
N ASP A 57 20.02 4.31 43.56
CA ASP A 57 18.63 4.31 43.98
C ASP A 57 18.04 5.71 43.77
N LEU A 58 16.93 5.80 43.05
CA LEU A 58 16.14 7.03 42.90
C LEU A 58 14.67 6.68 43.08
N GLU A 59 14.24 6.66 44.34
CA GLU A 59 12.85 6.87 44.72
C GLU A 59 12.45 8.33 44.46
N GLY A 60 11.24 8.54 43.93
CA GLY A 60 10.72 9.88 43.66
C GLY A 60 9.36 9.89 42.99
N GLU A 61 8.33 9.75 43.82
CA GLU A 61 7.02 10.42 43.73
C GLU A 61 6.01 9.93 42.67
N ASP A 62 5.07 9.13 43.18
CA ASP A 62 3.70 8.94 42.67
C ASP A 62 2.94 10.27 42.75
N ASP A 63 2.51 10.80 41.60
CA ASP A 63 1.52 11.87 41.53
C ASP A 63 0.19 11.28 40.99
N SER A 64 -0.50 10.57 41.88
CA SER A 64 -1.89 10.17 41.72
C SER A 64 -2.79 11.40 41.62
N VAL A 65 -3.07 11.82 40.38
CA VAL A 65 -4.01 12.87 40.05
C VAL A 65 -5.41 12.59 40.62
N ASN A 66 -5.79 13.40 41.61
CA ASN A 66 -7.07 13.38 42.31
C ASN A 66 -8.28 13.65 41.39
N GLY A 67 -8.99 12.60 41.00
CA GLY A 67 -10.29 12.71 40.30
C GLY A 67 -11.44 13.27 41.16
N VAL A 68 -11.21 13.51 42.45
CA VAL A 68 -12.23 13.96 43.42
C VAL A 68 -12.33 15.49 43.54
N ASP A 69 -11.29 16.23 43.15
CA ASP A 69 -11.27 17.71 43.32
C ASP A 69 -12.11 18.44 42.28
N VAL A 70 -12.28 17.88 41.08
CA VAL A 70 -13.05 18.52 40.00
C VAL A 70 -14.52 18.65 40.38
N GLN A 71 -15.08 17.67 41.08
CA GLN A 71 -16.50 17.67 41.45
C GLN A 71 -16.81 18.65 42.59
N GLN A 72 -15.87 18.81 43.53
CA GLN A 72 -15.96 19.84 44.57
C GLN A 72 -15.76 21.25 43.98
N GLN A 73 -14.85 21.40 43.02
CA GLN A 73 -14.65 22.65 42.28
C GLN A 73 -15.90 23.05 41.48
N ILE A 74 -16.60 22.10 40.84
CA ILE A 74 -17.86 22.35 40.11
C ILE A 74 -18.98 22.77 41.07
N SER A 75 -19.04 22.22 42.29
CA SER A 75 -20.06 22.58 43.28
C SER A 75 -19.88 24.00 43.86
N ASN A 76 -18.65 24.54 43.82
CA ASN A 76 -18.34 25.89 44.29
C ASN A 76 -18.52 26.97 43.22
N VAL A 77 -18.87 26.61 41.98
CA VAL A 77 -19.13 27.59 40.90
C VAL A 77 -20.59 28.01 40.94
N SER A 78 -20.85 29.30 41.12
CA SER A 78 -22.23 29.81 41.12
C SER A 78 -22.92 29.57 39.77
N PHE A 79 -24.22 29.25 39.82
CA PHE A 79 -25.05 28.97 38.65
C PHE A 79 -24.99 30.06 37.55
N GLY A 80 -24.77 31.32 37.94
CA GLY A 80 -24.62 32.43 37.00
C GLY A 80 -23.34 32.35 36.15
N VAL A 81 -22.23 31.90 36.74
CA VAL A 81 -20.97 31.67 36.01
C VAL A 81 -21.12 30.47 35.07
N LEU A 82 -21.82 29.41 35.52
CA LEU A 82 -22.12 28.25 34.69
C LEU A 82 -22.98 28.62 33.46
N ARG A 83 -24.01 29.45 33.67
CA ARG A 83 -24.86 29.96 32.57
C ARG A 83 -24.09 30.83 31.59
N LYS A 84 -23.21 31.71 32.08
CA LYS A 84 -22.34 32.54 31.23
C LYS A 84 -21.36 31.69 30.43
N ALA A 85 -20.78 30.66 31.04
CA ALA A 85 -19.92 29.70 30.33
C ALA A 85 -20.70 28.92 29.26
N GLN A 86 -21.91 28.45 29.57
CA GLN A 86 -22.79 27.78 28.62
C GLN A 86 -23.19 28.68 27.44
N GLU A 87 -23.43 29.96 27.70
CA GLU A 87 -23.76 30.94 26.65
C GLU A 87 -22.57 31.18 25.72
N THR A 88 -21.36 31.33 26.27
CA THR A 88 -20.12 31.46 25.46
C THR A 88 -19.79 30.21 24.64
N LEU A 89 -20.07 29.01 25.19
CA LEU A 89 -19.91 27.75 24.46
C LEU A 89 -20.99 27.56 23.38
N SER A 90 -22.21 28.04 23.63
CA SER A 90 -23.32 27.95 22.68
C SER A 90 -23.17 28.91 21.49
N GLN A 91 -22.51 30.06 21.66
CA GLN A 91 -22.24 31.01 20.56
C GLN A 91 -21.31 30.43 19.49
N LYS A 92 -20.45 29.45 19.82
CA LYS A 92 -19.57 28.79 18.82
C LYS A 92 -20.24 27.62 18.08
N ARG A 93 -21.47 27.25 18.44
CA ARG A 93 -22.28 26.23 17.75
C ARG A 93 -23.75 26.63 17.63
N LYS A 94 -24.01 27.89 17.31
CA LYS A 94 -25.32 28.32 16.80
C LYS A 94 -25.12 29.03 15.48
N ARG A 95 -25.27 28.22 14.42
CA ARG A 95 -25.65 28.62 13.07
C ARG A 95 -26.78 29.65 13.21
N GLY A 96 -26.46 30.91 13.03
CA GLY A 96 -27.39 32.02 13.09
C GLY A 96 -28.43 31.87 11.99
N SER A 97 -29.65 31.53 12.39
CA SER A 97 -30.84 32.03 11.73
C SER A 97 -31.09 33.42 12.30
N ASP A 98 -31.36 34.38 11.42
CA ASP A 98 -31.67 35.80 11.67
C ASP A 98 -30.48 36.76 11.46
N GLU A 99 -30.09 36.93 10.18
CA GLU A 99 -29.90 38.24 9.51
C GLU A 99 -30.02 38.01 7.98
N ILE A 100 -31.18 38.30 7.38
CA ILE A 100 -31.55 37.98 5.98
C ILE A 100 -31.77 39.26 5.13
N PRO A 101 -30.78 40.15 5.01
CA PRO A 101 -30.68 40.95 3.78
C PRO A 101 -29.38 40.66 3.00
N GLU A 102 -28.24 40.46 3.66
CA GLU A 102 -26.97 40.25 2.95
C GLU A 102 -26.85 38.90 2.25
N HIS A 103 -27.54 37.86 2.76
CA HIS A 103 -27.48 36.53 2.15
C HIS A 103 -28.26 36.49 0.83
N ASP A 104 -29.34 37.24 0.73
CA ASP A 104 -30.13 37.35 -0.51
C ASP A 104 -29.37 38.14 -1.58
N ASP A 105 -28.67 39.21 -1.20
CA ASP A 105 -27.78 39.94 -2.11
C ASP A 105 -26.62 39.06 -2.61
N LYS A 106 -26.03 38.23 -1.73
CA LYS A 106 -25.00 37.25 -2.09
C LYS A 106 -25.56 36.16 -3.01
N LEU A 107 -26.79 35.69 -2.79
CA LEU A 107 -27.48 34.72 -3.66
C LEU A 107 -27.83 35.34 -5.03
N GLU A 108 -28.25 36.60 -5.07
CA GLU A 108 -28.51 37.32 -6.31
C GLU A 108 -27.22 37.54 -7.11
N ALA A 109 -26.12 37.91 -6.46
CA ALA A 109 -24.81 38.00 -7.09
C ALA A 109 -24.37 36.64 -7.67
N LEU A 110 -24.60 35.54 -6.94
CA LEU A 110 -24.29 34.19 -7.41
C LEU A 110 -25.16 33.79 -8.62
N ARG A 111 -26.46 34.11 -8.59
CA ARG A 111 -27.40 33.86 -9.71
C ARG A 111 -27.02 34.66 -10.96
N LYS A 112 -26.62 35.93 -10.80
CA LYS A 112 -26.13 36.78 -11.90
C LYS A 112 -24.84 36.21 -12.50
N ARG A 113 -23.88 35.78 -11.66
CA ARG A 113 -22.63 35.15 -12.11
C ARG A 113 -22.88 33.83 -12.85
N LEU A 114 -23.81 33.00 -12.39
CA LEU A 114 -24.18 31.75 -13.07
C LEU A 114 -24.84 31.99 -14.42
N ARG A 115 -25.66 33.05 -14.56
CA ARG A 115 -26.21 33.46 -15.87
C ARG A 115 -25.12 33.90 -16.83
N GLN A 116 -24.14 34.69 -16.36
CA GLN A 116 -23.02 35.15 -17.17
C GLN A 116 -22.13 33.98 -17.65
N ILE A 117 -21.85 33.01 -16.77
CA ILE A 117 -21.12 31.78 -17.14
C ILE A 117 -21.93 30.96 -18.16
N LYS A 118 -23.25 30.85 -17.97
CA LYS A 118 -24.12 30.13 -18.92
C LYS A 118 -24.12 30.80 -20.29
N GLU A 119 -24.14 32.14 -20.35
CA GLU A 119 -24.12 32.91 -21.58
C GLU A 119 -22.75 32.86 -22.28
N GLN A 120 -21.65 32.91 -21.52
CA GLN A 120 -20.30 32.68 -22.04
C GLN A 120 -20.16 31.25 -22.57
N LYS A 121 -20.69 30.25 -21.87
CA LYS A 121 -20.67 28.86 -22.32
C LYS A 121 -21.55 28.63 -23.54
N SER A 122 -22.70 29.32 -23.67
CA SER A 122 -23.51 29.25 -24.89
C SER A 122 -22.83 29.92 -26.08
N LYS A 123 -22.12 31.03 -25.87
CA LYS A 123 -21.32 31.71 -26.92
C LYS A 123 -20.13 30.86 -27.39
N VAL A 124 -19.48 30.13 -26.48
CA VAL A 124 -18.43 29.16 -26.84
C VAL A 124 -19.00 27.90 -27.50
N SER A 125 -20.25 27.52 -27.21
CA SER A 125 -20.91 26.37 -27.84
C SER A 125 -21.43 26.62 -29.27
N SER A 126 -21.63 27.88 -29.68
CA SER A 126 -22.05 28.22 -31.04
C SER A 126 -20.92 28.23 -32.08
N GLU A 127 -19.65 28.18 -31.66
CA GLU A 127 -18.49 28.15 -32.58
C GLU A 127 -17.82 26.78 -32.72
N LYS A 128 -18.32 25.73 -32.03
CA LYS A 128 -17.72 24.39 -32.10
C LYS A 128 -18.74 23.34 -32.57
N GLN A 129 -19.24 23.53 -33.79
CA GLN A 129 -19.69 22.40 -34.60
C GLN A 129 -18.56 21.99 -35.54
N GLN A 130 -18.43 20.68 -35.75
CA GLN A 130 -17.38 19.95 -36.49
C GLN A 130 -16.13 19.56 -35.68
N ARG A 131 -16.23 18.47 -34.91
CA ARG A 131 -15.17 17.43 -34.86
C ARG A 131 -15.84 16.04 -34.72
N PRO A 132 -15.41 15.02 -35.49
CA PRO A 132 -15.97 13.68 -35.39
C PRO A 132 -15.45 12.94 -34.15
N ALA A 133 -16.25 12.00 -33.68
CA ALA A 133 -15.99 11.11 -32.55
C ALA A 133 -14.68 10.33 -32.75
N ARG A 134 -13.81 10.36 -31.73
CA ARG A 134 -12.72 9.41 -31.59
C ARG A 134 -13.27 8.18 -30.88
N GLN A 135 -13.23 7.05 -31.57
CA GLN A 135 -13.36 5.72 -30.97
C GLN A 135 -12.21 5.55 -29.98
N HIS A 136 -12.54 5.18 -28.75
CA HIS A 136 -11.57 4.75 -27.74
C HIS A 136 -11.64 3.23 -27.77
N ASP A 137 -10.77 2.63 -28.58
CA ASP A 137 -10.49 1.20 -28.53
C ASP A 137 -9.52 1.00 -27.36
N ASP A 138 -10.05 0.67 -26.19
CA ASP A 138 -9.27 0.07 -25.10
C ASP A 138 -9.39 -1.45 -25.25
N ALA A 139 -8.48 -2.00 -26.04
CA ALA A 139 -8.14 -3.42 -26.00
C ALA A 139 -6.71 -3.51 -25.48
N ASP A 140 -6.54 -3.81 -24.19
CA ASP A 140 -5.43 -4.63 -23.70
C ASP A 140 -5.64 -5.03 -22.24
N ALA A 141 -5.43 -6.32 -21.98
CA ALA A 141 -5.04 -7.01 -20.73
C ALA A 141 -5.86 -8.28 -20.50
N SER A 142 -5.42 -9.35 -21.16
CA SER A 142 -5.50 -10.71 -20.62
C SER A 142 -4.38 -10.91 -19.60
N ASP A 143 -4.69 -11.38 -18.39
CA ASP A 143 -3.92 -12.46 -17.76
C ASP A 143 -4.73 -13.13 -16.64
N ASP A 144 -4.54 -14.43 -16.55
CA ASP A 144 -5.25 -15.48 -15.83
C ASP A 144 -5.25 -15.38 -14.29
N GLU A 145 -6.39 -15.68 -13.66
CA GLU A 145 -6.43 -16.48 -12.43
C GLU A 145 -7.67 -17.40 -12.46
N ASP A 146 -7.42 -18.70 -12.64
CA ASP A 146 -8.37 -19.77 -12.33
C ASP A 146 -8.76 -19.72 -10.86
N SER A 147 -9.92 -19.11 -10.58
CA SER A 147 -10.64 -19.28 -9.33
C SER A 147 -11.99 -19.88 -9.66
N ASP A 148 -12.11 -21.20 -9.47
CA ASP A 148 -13.37 -21.94 -9.42
C ASP A 148 -14.22 -21.41 -8.25
N SER A 149 -14.86 -20.26 -8.47
CA SER A 149 -15.91 -19.73 -7.63
C SER A 149 -17.20 -19.84 -8.41
N ASP A 150 -17.99 -20.86 -8.05
CA ASP A 150 -19.31 -21.19 -8.57
C ASP A 150 -20.37 -20.13 -8.16
N SER A 151 -20.04 -18.85 -8.32
CA SER A 151 -20.97 -17.73 -8.19
C SER A 151 -21.55 -17.43 -9.55
N ALA A 152 -22.76 -17.97 -9.76
CA ALA A 152 -23.63 -17.60 -10.86
C ALA A 152 -23.61 -16.06 -11.08
N PRO A 153 -23.56 -15.59 -12.34
CA PRO A 153 -23.52 -14.16 -12.62
C PRO A 153 -24.80 -13.51 -12.10
N SER A 154 -24.68 -12.75 -11.01
CA SER A 154 -25.73 -11.85 -10.56
C SER A 154 -25.94 -10.80 -11.65
N GLU A 155 -27.08 -10.88 -12.37
CA GLU A 155 -27.50 -9.91 -13.40
C GLU A 155 -27.79 -8.49 -12.84
N ASP A 156 -27.35 -8.17 -11.63
CA ASP A 156 -27.49 -6.84 -11.02
C ASP A 156 -26.54 -5.78 -11.62
N GLY A 157 -25.63 -6.19 -12.52
CA GLY A 157 -24.67 -5.32 -13.20
C GLY A 157 -24.98 -5.04 -14.68
N ALA A 158 -26.03 -5.60 -15.26
CA ALA A 158 -26.36 -5.34 -16.67
C ALA A 158 -26.76 -3.87 -16.83
N ALA A 159 -25.98 -3.11 -17.60
CA ALA A 159 -26.23 -1.70 -17.88
C ALA A 159 -27.69 -1.53 -18.34
N THR A 160 -28.51 -0.89 -17.50
CA THR A 160 -29.89 -0.57 -17.86
C THR A 160 -29.84 0.24 -19.15
N LYS A 161 -30.41 -0.29 -20.24
CA LYS A 161 -30.45 0.42 -21.53
C LYS A 161 -31.05 1.80 -21.29
N SER A 162 -30.27 2.84 -21.55
CA SER A 162 -30.69 4.21 -21.34
C SER A 162 -31.86 4.53 -22.26
N ARG A 163 -32.81 5.33 -21.77
CA ARG A 163 -34.00 5.74 -22.52
C ARG A 163 -33.55 6.41 -23.83
N SER A 164 -34.17 6.04 -24.95
CA SER A 164 -33.84 6.62 -26.27
C SER A 164 -34.12 8.13 -26.35
N SER A 165 -35.01 8.66 -25.50
CA SER A 165 -35.22 10.09 -25.30
C SER A 165 -35.73 10.40 -23.88
N LYS A 166 -35.69 11.67 -23.48
CA LYS A 166 -36.15 12.14 -22.15
C LYS A 166 -37.64 11.85 -21.88
N HIS A 167 -38.45 11.69 -22.92
CA HIS A 167 -39.89 11.44 -22.81
C HIS A 167 -40.31 9.99 -23.14
N ALA A 168 -39.42 9.18 -23.71
CA ALA A 168 -39.71 7.76 -24.00
C ALA A 168 -39.63 6.91 -22.73
N PRO A 169 -40.51 5.93 -22.45
CA PRO A 169 -40.42 5.08 -21.26
C PRO A 169 -39.09 4.29 -21.19
N ALA A 170 -38.71 3.83 -19.99
CA ALA A 170 -37.54 2.97 -19.80
C ALA A 170 -37.94 1.49 -19.95
N GLU A 171 -37.20 0.74 -20.73
CA GLU A 171 -37.36 -0.71 -20.83
C GLU A 171 -36.81 -1.38 -19.56
N GLN A 172 -37.53 -2.38 -19.05
CA GLN A 172 -37.13 -3.23 -17.92
C GLN A 172 -37.32 -4.69 -18.33
N THR A 173 -36.44 -5.58 -17.87
CA THR A 173 -36.55 -7.01 -18.18
C THR A 173 -37.77 -7.62 -17.47
N SER A 174 -38.50 -8.49 -18.17
CA SER A 174 -39.65 -9.23 -17.60
C SER A 174 -39.25 -10.20 -16.49
N ARG A 175 -37.95 -10.52 -16.38
CA ARG A 175 -37.38 -11.32 -15.29
C ARG A 175 -37.34 -10.56 -13.96
N HIS A 176 -37.35 -9.22 -14.02
CA HIS A 176 -37.33 -8.38 -12.83
C HIS A 176 -38.74 -8.29 -12.23
N GLN A 177 -38.95 -8.98 -11.11
CA GLN A 177 -40.24 -9.01 -10.42
C GLN A 177 -40.54 -7.64 -9.78
N VAL A 178 -41.69 -7.06 -10.12
CA VAL A 178 -42.12 -5.79 -9.51
C VAL A 178 -42.47 -6.01 -8.03
N THR A 179 -41.85 -5.22 -7.15
CA THR A 179 -42.13 -5.32 -5.72
C THR A 179 -43.58 -4.86 -5.42
N ARG A 180 -44.32 -5.65 -4.62
CA ARG A 180 -45.70 -5.33 -4.21
C ARG A 180 -45.78 -4.26 -3.12
N LYS A 181 -44.67 -3.98 -2.44
CA LYS A 181 -44.59 -3.02 -1.33
C LYS A 181 -44.17 -1.65 -1.86
N ARG A 182 -44.95 -0.62 -1.55
CA ARG A 182 -44.57 0.78 -1.86
C ARG A 182 -43.64 1.29 -0.76
N ASN A 183 -42.39 1.58 -1.09
CA ASN A 183 -41.49 2.31 -0.19
C ASN A 183 -41.93 3.78 -0.16
N VAL A 184 -42.77 4.14 0.81
CA VAL A 184 -43.27 5.52 0.99
C VAL A 184 -42.27 6.37 1.77
N ILE A 185 -41.43 5.74 2.61
CA ILE A 185 -40.41 6.39 3.43
C ILE A 185 -39.10 5.63 3.25
N GLU A 186 -38.05 6.32 2.83
CA GLU A 186 -36.69 5.78 2.82
C GLU A 186 -36.18 5.72 4.27
N VAL A 187 -36.28 4.55 4.89
CA VAL A 187 -35.71 4.32 6.22
C VAL A 187 -34.22 4.05 6.06
N PRO A 188 -33.32 4.88 6.63
CA PRO A 188 -31.89 4.60 6.60
C PRO A 188 -31.63 3.27 7.31
N LYS A 189 -31.03 2.32 6.58
CA LYS A 189 -30.68 1.01 7.14
C LYS A 189 -29.66 1.21 8.26
N ARG A 190 -30.02 0.81 9.49
CA ARG A 190 -29.09 0.84 10.63
C ARG A 190 -28.09 -0.30 10.47
N ALA A 191 -26.88 0.00 10.01
CA ALA A 191 -25.79 -0.96 10.04
C ALA A 191 -25.26 -1.07 11.48
N ILE A 192 -25.55 -2.16 12.19
CA ILE A 192 -24.93 -2.47 13.48
C ILE A 192 -23.51 -2.91 13.15
N ARG A 193 -22.52 -2.04 13.41
CA ARG A 193 -21.09 -2.32 13.22
C ARG A 193 -20.43 -2.48 14.57
N ASP A 194 -19.56 -3.47 14.70
CA ASP A 194 -18.74 -3.66 15.89
C ASP A 194 -17.74 -2.50 15.98
N PRO A 195 -17.69 -1.73 17.08
CA PRO A 195 -16.82 -0.58 17.22
C PRO A 195 -15.32 -0.93 17.15
N ARG A 196 -14.94 -2.20 17.37
CA ARG A 196 -13.57 -2.68 17.18
C ARG A 196 -13.19 -2.77 15.70
N PHE A 197 -14.18 -3.01 14.85
CA PHE A 197 -14.01 -3.16 13.41
C PHE A 197 -14.57 -1.96 12.63
N ASP A 198 -15.02 -0.91 13.34
CA ASP A 198 -15.53 0.30 12.72
C ASP A 198 -14.37 1.09 12.07
N ALA A 199 -14.56 1.51 10.83
CA ALA A 199 -13.55 2.20 10.03
C ALA A 199 -13.10 3.53 10.68
N PHE A 200 -13.98 4.15 11.48
CA PHE A 200 -13.67 5.37 12.22
C PHE A 200 -12.78 5.12 13.43
N ASN A 201 -12.92 4.00 14.14
CA ASN A 201 -12.00 3.67 15.24
C ASN A 201 -10.69 3.05 14.74
N ASN A 202 -10.70 2.46 13.55
CA ASN A 202 -9.52 1.91 12.87
C ASN A 202 -8.62 2.96 12.22
N HIS A 203 -8.58 4.20 12.73
CA HIS A 203 -7.65 5.24 12.28
C HIS A 203 -6.17 4.83 12.43
N SER A 204 -5.85 3.81 13.25
CA SER A 204 -4.51 3.21 13.35
C SER A 204 -4.17 2.21 12.24
N LEU A 205 -5.12 1.82 11.38
CA LEU A 205 -4.86 0.91 10.25
C LEU A 205 -4.26 1.62 9.04
N HIS A 206 -4.18 2.95 9.04
CA HIS A 206 -3.37 3.61 8.02
C HIS A 206 -1.91 3.17 8.22
N PRO A 207 -1.28 2.51 7.23
CA PRO A 207 -0.03 1.77 7.42
C PRO A 207 1.10 2.64 8.00
N GLY A 208 1.12 3.92 7.66
CA GLY A 208 2.13 4.85 8.17
C GLY A 208 1.89 5.38 9.59
N ASN A 209 0.74 5.11 10.23
CA ASN A 209 0.43 5.61 11.58
C ASN A 209 0.82 4.60 12.66
N SER A 210 0.55 3.32 12.43
CA SER A 210 0.96 2.24 13.33
C SER A 210 2.49 2.06 13.36
N GLU A 211 3.14 2.09 12.19
CA GLU A 211 4.60 2.00 12.08
C GLU A 211 5.30 3.09 12.90
N LYS A 212 4.72 4.30 12.97
CA LYS A 212 5.23 5.41 13.79
C LYS A 212 4.90 5.25 15.27
N ALA A 213 3.66 4.89 15.60
CA ALA A 213 3.22 4.72 16.98
C ALA A 213 4.00 3.60 17.69
N TYR A 214 4.37 2.55 16.95
CA TYR A 214 5.13 1.41 17.45
C TYR A 214 6.57 1.38 16.92
N GLY A 215 7.18 2.54 16.64
CA GLY A 215 8.56 2.62 16.15
C GLY A 215 9.58 2.00 17.10
N PHE A 216 9.31 2.02 18.41
CA PHE A 216 10.16 1.42 19.44
C PHE A 216 10.40 -0.08 19.23
N LEU A 217 9.46 -0.80 18.57
CA LEU A 217 9.60 -2.23 18.30
C LEU A 217 10.85 -2.55 17.47
N ASP A 218 11.35 -1.59 16.67
CA ASP A 218 12.58 -1.79 15.92
C ASP A 218 13.80 -1.85 16.84
N ASP A 219 13.79 -1.12 17.94
CA ASP A 219 14.87 -1.13 18.92
C ASP A 219 14.85 -2.44 19.72
N TYR A 220 13.67 -2.88 20.17
CA TYR A 220 13.52 -4.21 20.79
C TYR A 220 13.96 -5.35 19.85
N GLN A 221 13.67 -5.24 18.54
CA GLN A 221 14.14 -6.24 17.57
C GLN A 221 15.66 -6.26 17.42
N LYS A 222 16.33 -5.09 17.47
CA LYS A 222 17.80 -5.02 17.44
C LYS A 222 18.41 -5.62 18.70
N ASP A 223 17.81 -5.36 19.86
CA ASP A 223 18.23 -5.92 21.13
C ASP A 223 18.05 -7.44 21.14
N GLU A 224 16.92 -7.96 20.65
CA GLU A 224 16.68 -9.40 20.50
C GLU A 224 17.73 -10.03 19.56
N ILE A 225 18.09 -9.39 18.46
CA ILE A 225 19.16 -9.88 17.57
C ILE A 225 20.51 -9.90 18.30
N ALA A 226 20.82 -8.88 19.11
CA ALA A 226 22.05 -8.85 19.89
C ALA A 226 22.08 -9.99 20.92
N GLU A 227 20.99 -10.20 21.65
CA GLU A 227 20.83 -11.30 22.60
C GLU A 227 21.01 -12.66 21.92
N LEU A 228 20.34 -12.89 20.79
CA LEU A 228 20.46 -14.13 20.02
C LEU A 228 21.90 -14.37 19.53
N ARG A 229 22.61 -13.31 19.12
CA ARG A 229 24.04 -13.41 18.77
C ARG A 229 24.88 -13.78 19.97
N THR A 230 24.60 -13.25 21.16
CA THR A 230 25.31 -13.68 22.38
C THR A 230 24.98 -15.13 22.75
N ALA A 231 23.73 -15.56 22.59
CA ALA A 231 23.29 -16.93 22.83
C ALA A 231 23.99 -17.90 21.87
N MET A 232 24.11 -17.55 20.59
CA MET A 232 24.81 -18.35 19.57
C MET A 232 26.30 -18.53 19.91
N LYS A 233 26.95 -17.49 20.46
CA LYS A 233 28.35 -17.58 20.91
C LYS A 233 28.51 -18.47 22.14
N LYS A 234 27.49 -18.55 23.00
CA LYS A 234 27.50 -19.35 24.24
C LYS A 234 27.08 -20.80 24.02
N SER A 235 26.21 -21.06 23.04
CA SER A 235 25.72 -22.40 22.75
C SER A 235 26.86 -23.28 22.23
N GLN A 236 27.00 -24.48 22.79
CA GLN A 236 28.00 -25.46 22.37
C GLN A 236 27.44 -26.42 21.32
N SER A 237 26.16 -26.79 21.43
CA SER A 237 25.45 -27.67 20.48
C SER A 237 25.38 -27.06 19.08
N GLU A 238 25.72 -27.85 18.06
CA GLU A 238 25.70 -27.42 16.67
C GLU A 238 24.25 -27.20 16.17
N ASP A 239 23.31 -28.04 16.60
CA ASP A 239 21.90 -27.90 16.24
C ASP A 239 21.31 -26.58 16.77
N ASP A 240 21.66 -26.21 18.01
CA ASP A 240 21.23 -24.95 18.62
C ASP A 240 21.84 -23.74 17.90
N LYS A 241 23.12 -23.82 17.50
CA LYS A 241 23.77 -22.78 16.70
C LYS A 241 23.06 -22.59 15.36
N VAL A 242 22.69 -23.68 14.67
CA VAL A 242 21.96 -23.61 13.39
C VAL A 242 20.58 -22.97 13.60
N ALA A 243 19.85 -23.37 14.63
CA ALA A 243 18.55 -22.79 14.96
C ALA A 243 18.65 -21.29 15.28
N LEU A 244 19.63 -20.88 16.09
CA LEU A 244 19.88 -19.48 16.44
C LEU A 244 20.29 -18.65 15.23
N ARG A 245 21.19 -19.16 14.37
CA ARG A 245 21.57 -18.52 13.10
C ARG A 245 20.35 -18.28 12.21
N ARG A 246 19.49 -19.28 12.05
CA ARG A 246 18.26 -19.16 11.26
C ARG A 246 17.34 -18.06 11.82
N LYS A 247 17.19 -17.99 13.15
CA LYS A 247 16.38 -16.96 13.80
C LYS A 247 16.97 -15.57 13.58
N ILE A 248 18.28 -15.40 13.77
CA ILE A 248 19.01 -14.15 13.52
C ILE A 248 18.79 -13.69 12.07
N ASN A 249 19.05 -14.56 11.09
CA ASN A 249 18.89 -14.23 9.67
C ASN A 249 17.45 -13.85 9.35
N SER A 250 16.46 -14.54 9.90
CA SER A 250 15.04 -14.21 9.70
C SER A 250 14.71 -12.81 10.24
N MET A 251 15.19 -12.46 11.44
CA MET A 251 14.94 -11.15 12.05
C MET A 251 15.68 -10.03 11.32
N GLU A 252 16.93 -10.25 10.94
CA GLU A 252 17.70 -9.29 10.14
C GLU A 252 17.08 -9.05 8.77
N ASN A 253 16.62 -10.10 8.09
CA ASN A 253 15.97 -9.97 6.79
C ASN A 253 14.65 -9.20 6.89
N LYS A 254 13.87 -9.39 7.97
CA LYS A 254 12.68 -8.56 8.24
C LYS A 254 13.01 -7.09 8.42
N LEU A 255 14.07 -6.76 9.19
CA LEU A 255 14.52 -5.37 9.38
C LEU A 255 15.02 -4.76 8.06
N LYS A 256 15.78 -5.51 7.26
CA LYS A 256 16.24 -5.08 5.94
C LYS A 256 15.07 -4.81 4.99
N ALA A 257 14.08 -5.72 4.94
CA ALA A 257 12.88 -5.56 4.12
C ALA A 257 12.01 -4.39 4.58
N LYS A 258 11.92 -4.14 5.89
CA LYS A 258 11.25 -2.95 6.43
C LYS A 258 11.95 -1.67 5.96
N ALA A 259 13.28 -1.63 6.04
CA ALA A 259 14.07 -0.49 5.61
C ALA A 259 14.01 -0.24 4.08
N THR A 260 13.90 -1.28 3.24
CA THR A 260 13.70 -1.08 1.79
C THR A 260 12.32 -0.48 1.51
N ARG A 261 11.27 -1.02 2.15
CA ARG A 261 9.91 -0.47 2.07
C ARG A 261 9.84 0.98 2.54
N GLU A 262 10.53 1.33 3.62
CA GLU A 262 10.55 2.71 4.14
C GLU A 262 11.18 3.69 3.13
N ARG A 263 12.30 3.32 2.52
CA ARG A 263 12.94 4.15 1.47
C ARG A 263 12.04 4.36 0.26
N GLU A 264 11.35 3.32 -0.20
CA GLU A 264 10.36 3.44 -1.28
C GLU A 264 9.23 4.41 -0.87
N GLN A 265 8.74 4.32 0.36
CA GLN A 265 7.73 5.25 0.89
C GLN A 265 8.27 6.67 1.02
N ASP A 266 9.54 6.87 1.37
CA ASP A 266 10.19 8.19 1.43
C ASP A 266 10.25 8.83 0.05
N VAL A 267 10.65 8.08 -0.98
CA VAL A 267 10.63 8.54 -2.38
C VAL A 267 9.22 8.96 -2.80
N VAL A 268 8.21 8.15 -2.47
CA VAL A 268 6.80 8.49 -2.77
C VAL A 268 6.36 9.74 -2.01
N ARG A 269 6.74 9.87 -0.73
CA ARG A 269 6.43 11.05 0.10
C ARG A 269 7.10 12.30 -0.44
N ALA A 270 8.38 12.24 -0.82
CA ALA A 270 9.11 13.35 -1.42
C ALA A 270 8.47 13.79 -2.73
N HIS A 271 8.20 12.84 -3.64
CA HIS A 271 7.55 13.14 -4.90
C HIS A 271 6.14 13.73 -4.72
N ARG A 272 5.34 13.20 -3.80
CA ARG A 272 4.00 13.76 -3.51
C ARG A 272 4.08 15.20 -3.00
N LYS A 273 5.14 15.60 -2.29
CA LYS A 273 5.35 16.99 -1.85
C LYS A 273 5.69 17.88 -3.06
N GLU A 274 6.64 17.47 -3.89
CA GLU A 274 7.01 18.21 -5.12
C GLU A 274 5.83 18.39 -6.08
N GLU A 275 5.03 17.34 -6.27
CA GLU A 275 3.85 17.41 -7.14
C GLU A 275 2.76 18.29 -6.56
N ARG A 276 2.61 18.34 -5.23
CA ARG A 276 1.67 19.26 -4.58
C ARG A 276 2.02 20.72 -4.91
N GLU A 277 3.31 21.07 -4.89
CA GLU A 277 3.79 22.41 -5.25
C GLU A 277 3.56 22.73 -6.73
N LYS A 278 3.77 21.76 -7.64
CA LYS A 278 3.48 21.92 -9.07
C LYS A 278 1.99 22.08 -9.36
N VAL A 279 1.14 21.35 -8.63
CA VAL A 279 -0.32 21.46 -8.75
C VAL A 279 -0.80 22.80 -8.20
N GLU A 280 -0.21 23.30 -7.12
CA GLU A 280 -0.48 24.65 -6.62
C GLU A 280 -0.12 25.73 -7.66
N GLN A 281 0.92 25.50 -8.47
CA GLN A 281 1.26 26.32 -9.65
C GLN A 281 0.31 26.10 -10.85
N GLY A 282 -0.67 25.20 -10.75
CA GLY A 282 -1.65 24.91 -11.80
C GLY A 282 -1.23 23.85 -12.81
N LYS A 283 -0.12 23.13 -12.60
CA LYS A 283 0.28 21.99 -13.44
C LYS A 283 -0.54 20.75 -13.11
N THR A 284 -0.63 19.82 -14.06
CA THR A 284 -1.31 18.54 -13.85
C THR A 284 -0.51 17.65 -12.89
N PRO A 285 -1.16 16.98 -11.92
CA PRO A 285 -0.46 16.07 -11.01
C PRO A 285 0.14 14.89 -11.77
N TYR A 286 1.41 14.60 -11.52
CA TYR A 286 2.08 13.39 -12.00
C TYR A 286 2.28 12.39 -10.86
N HIS A 287 2.27 11.10 -11.18
CA HIS A 287 2.53 10.03 -10.22
C HIS A 287 3.59 9.10 -10.78
N LEU A 288 4.63 8.82 -9.98
CA LEU A 288 5.70 7.92 -10.39
C LEU A 288 5.19 6.52 -10.61
N LYS A 289 5.70 5.87 -11.65
CA LYS A 289 5.52 4.43 -11.86
C LYS A 289 6.25 3.65 -10.77
N LYS A 290 5.81 2.42 -10.50
CA LYS A 290 6.46 1.52 -9.51
C LYS A 290 7.95 1.31 -9.81
N LYS A 291 8.33 1.15 -11.08
CA LYS A 291 9.73 0.98 -11.52
C LYS A 291 10.57 2.22 -11.16
N GLU A 292 10.08 3.43 -11.46
CA GLU A 292 10.75 4.70 -11.14
C GLU A 292 10.93 4.92 -9.64
N ILE A 293 9.96 4.48 -8.81
CA ILE A 293 10.07 4.54 -7.34
C ILE A 293 11.24 3.67 -6.87
N LYS A 294 11.33 2.43 -7.37
CA LYS A 294 12.40 1.49 -7.03
C LYS A 294 13.77 2.00 -7.48
N GLU A 295 13.87 2.55 -8.69
CA GLU A 295 15.13 3.13 -9.20
C GLU A 295 15.61 4.30 -8.33
N ARG A 296 14.70 5.22 -7.97
CA ARG A 296 15.03 6.34 -7.08
C ARG A 296 15.45 5.86 -5.69
N ALA A 297 14.73 4.90 -5.11
CA ALA A 297 15.07 4.31 -3.82
C ALA A 297 16.44 3.59 -3.86
N LEU A 298 16.77 2.94 -4.98
CA LEU A 298 18.06 2.30 -5.19
C LEU A 298 19.19 3.33 -5.30
N VAL A 299 18.97 4.41 -6.05
CA VAL A 299 19.92 5.52 -6.16
C VAL A 299 20.18 6.15 -4.78
N GLU A 300 19.15 6.35 -3.96
CA GLU A 300 19.29 6.84 -2.58
C GLU A 300 20.05 5.85 -1.68
N LYS A 301 19.73 4.54 -1.75
CA LYS A 301 20.48 3.48 -1.06
C LYS A 301 21.96 3.55 -1.40
N PHE A 302 22.31 3.59 -2.69
CA PHE A 302 23.69 3.67 -3.14
C PHE A 302 24.38 4.97 -2.71
N LYS A 303 23.70 6.11 -2.80
CA LYS A 303 24.21 7.41 -2.33
C LYS A 303 24.55 7.39 -0.84
N GLY A 304 23.72 6.74 -0.01
CA GLY A 304 23.93 6.62 1.44
C GLY A 304 24.97 5.57 1.87
N MET A 305 25.36 4.63 0.99
CA MET A 305 26.41 3.65 1.28
C MET A 305 27.81 4.28 1.21
N LYS A 306 28.75 3.76 2.04
CA LYS A 306 30.15 4.19 1.99
C LYS A 306 30.83 3.72 0.71
N GLY A 307 31.87 4.43 0.24
CA GLY A 307 32.60 4.10 -0.99
C GLY A 307 33.09 2.65 -1.06
N LYS A 308 33.78 2.17 -0.01
CA LYS A 308 34.26 0.78 0.08
C LYS A 308 33.13 -0.26 0.09
N GLU A 309 32.01 0.04 0.76
CA GLU A 309 30.85 -0.85 0.81
C GLU A 309 30.17 -0.91 -0.56
N ARG A 310 30.04 0.25 -1.24
CA ARG A 310 29.55 0.36 -2.60
C ARG A 310 30.41 -0.43 -3.59
N GLU A 311 31.74 -0.29 -3.54
CA GLU A 311 32.67 -1.04 -4.39
C GLU A 311 32.51 -2.55 -4.18
N LYS A 312 32.48 -3.02 -2.92
CA LYS A 312 32.24 -4.45 -2.61
C LYS A 312 30.93 -4.97 -3.20
N VAL A 313 29.84 -4.20 -3.11
CA VAL A 313 28.55 -4.58 -3.70
C VAL A 313 28.65 -4.63 -5.22
N MET A 314 29.32 -3.66 -5.85
CA MET A 314 29.54 -3.64 -7.30
C MET A 314 30.44 -4.78 -7.76
N ASP A 315 31.47 -5.15 -6.99
CA ASP A 315 32.36 -6.26 -7.32
C ASP A 315 31.66 -7.61 -7.16
N LYS A 316 30.84 -7.79 -6.12
CA LYS A 316 29.92 -8.95 -6.01
C LYS A 316 28.98 -9.01 -7.22
N ARG A 317 28.42 -7.87 -7.66
CA ARG A 317 27.55 -7.80 -8.84
C ARG A 317 28.29 -8.15 -10.13
N ARG A 318 29.47 -7.57 -10.37
CA ARG A 318 30.34 -7.88 -11.51
C ARG A 318 30.73 -9.36 -11.54
N LEU A 319 31.03 -9.95 -10.39
CA LEU A 319 31.33 -11.38 -10.28
C LEU A 319 30.11 -12.22 -10.68
N LYS A 320 28.92 -11.92 -10.13
CA LYS A 320 27.67 -12.60 -10.50
C LYS A 320 27.36 -12.46 -11.99
N GLU A 321 27.51 -11.27 -12.56
CA GLU A 321 27.32 -11.01 -13.99
C GLU A 321 28.33 -11.81 -14.83
N SER A 322 29.62 -11.79 -14.48
CA SER A 322 30.65 -12.59 -15.17
C SER A 322 30.38 -14.09 -15.11
N GLN A 323 29.83 -14.59 -14.00
CA GLN A 323 29.46 -15.99 -13.85
C GLN A 323 28.21 -16.34 -14.67
N LYS A 324 27.21 -15.44 -14.71
CA LYS A 324 26.03 -15.55 -15.58
C LYS A 324 26.46 -15.57 -17.05
N GLU A 325 27.37 -14.69 -17.46
CA GLU A 325 27.95 -14.68 -18.81
C GLU A 325 28.66 -15.99 -19.12
N LYS A 326 29.55 -16.47 -18.25
CA LYS A 326 30.20 -17.80 -18.40
C LYS A 326 29.20 -18.94 -18.51
N LYS A 327 28.07 -18.88 -17.78
CA LYS A 327 26.98 -19.86 -17.85
C LYS A 327 26.16 -19.73 -19.14
N ARG A 328 25.99 -18.51 -19.67
CA ARG A 328 25.30 -18.24 -20.94
C ARG A 328 26.15 -18.62 -22.16
N MET A 329 27.48 -18.71 -22.00
CA MET A 329 28.38 -19.18 -23.06
C MET A 329 28.17 -20.68 -23.34
N PRO A 330 28.16 -21.08 -24.65
CA PRO A 330 28.13 -22.49 -25.04
C PRO A 330 29.24 -23.31 -24.39
N GLY A 331 28.94 -24.54 -23.94
CA GLY A 331 29.86 -25.37 -23.16
C GLY A 331 31.24 -25.57 -23.79
N ALA A 332 31.31 -25.65 -25.12
CA ALA A 332 32.58 -25.76 -25.87
C ALA A 332 33.54 -24.58 -25.66
N ARG A 333 33.01 -23.38 -25.36
CA ARG A 333 33.80 -22.17 -25.07
C ARG A 333 34.04 -21.96 -23.58
N ARG A 334 33.40 -22.73 -22.70
CA ARG A 334 33.52 -22.60 -21.23
C ARG A 334 34.79 -23.24 -20.68
N VAL A 335 35.37 -24.21 -21.40
CA VAL A 335 36.53 -25.02 -20.96
C VAL A 335 37.88 -24.41 -21.35
N ALA A 336 37.90 -23.38 -22.20
CA ALA A 336 39.11 -22.85 -22.83
C ALA A 336 39.68 -21.57 -22.17
N GLY A 337 39.29 -21.25 -20.94
CA GLY A 337 39.62 -19.99 -20.27
C GLY A 337 40.23 -20.16 -18.89
#